data_AF-A0A820NFV7-F1
#
_entry.id   AF-A0A820NFV7-F1
#
_cell.length_a   1.000
_cell.length_b   1.000
_cell.length_c   1.000
_cell.angle_alpha   90.00
_cell.angle_beta   90.00
_cell.angle_gamma   90.00
#
_symmetry.space_group_name_H-M   'P 1'
#
loop_
_entity.id
_entity.type
_entity.pdbx_description
1 polymer ?
#
loop_
_entity_poly.entity_id
_entity_poly.type
_entity_poly.pdbx_seq_one_letter_code
_entity_poly.pdbx_strand_id
1 'polypeptide(L)'
;MKFLKLGSNPNSQLSNGNTCLHLSTINGHIECIRHLLKFGGNPFLENNLGLTPWNNLSQLNETIELECLQLFVDLNQSLPPVDLIFDVIEHDHINTYDYLLSITHEELKSNPSYCSRLLRTALRSSNTYFLERLFAMIPRQDFAQFINH
;
A
#
# COMPACT_ATOMS: atom_id res chain seq x y z
N MET A 1 -26.94 3.46 2.63
CA MET A 1 -26.03 3.41 1.48
C MET A 1 -26.66 2.58 0.36
N LYS A 2 -27.05 3.19 -0.76
CA LYS A 2 -27.76 2.47 -1.84
C LYS A 2 -27.33 2.97 -3.21
N PHE A 3 -26.15 2.62 -3.71
CA PHE A 3 -25.82 2.71 -5.15
C PHE A 3 -24.63 1.79 -5.51
N LEU A 4 -24.83 0.48 -5.44
CA LEU A 4 -24.12 -0.46 -6.31
C LEU A 4 -25.22 -1.27 -7.01
N LYS A 5 -25.85 -0.65 -8.03
CA LYS A 5 -26.68 -1.41 -8.96
C LYS A 5 -25.75 -2.30 -9.76
N LEU A 6 -26.15 -3.56 -9.97
CA LEU A 6 -25.52 -4.47 -10.93
C LEU A 6 -25.34 -3.72 -12.26
N GLY A 7 -24.11 -3.35 -12.59
CA GLY A 7 -23.77 -2.57 -13.80
C GLY A 7 -23.16 -1.18 -13.60
N SER A 8 -23.09 -0.64 -12.36
CA SER A 8 -22.35 0.61 -12.11
C SER A 8 -20.83 0.36 -12.15
N ASN A 9 -20.11 1.14 -12.97
CA ASN A 9 -18.63 1.09 -13.01
C ASN A 9 -18.07 1.58 -11.65
N PRO A 10 -17.36 0.72 -10.88
CA PRO A 10 -16.84 1.08 -9.56
C PRO A 10 -15.75 2.17 -9.62
N ASN A 11 -15.19 2.42 -10.82
CA ASN A 11 -14.15 3.40 -11.09
C ASN A 11 -14.71 4.73 -11.62
N SER A 12 -16.03 4.92 -11.59
CA SER A 12 -16.63 6.20 -11.99
C SER A 12 -16.13 7.33 -11.10
N GLN A 13 -15.64 8.41 -11.72
CA GLN A 13 -15.13 9.59 -11.03
C GLN A 13 -16.20 10.67 -10.92
N LEU A 14 -16.24 11.34 -9.77
CA LEU A 14 -17.01 12.56 -9.53
C LEU A 14 -16.32 13.76 -10.22
N SER A 15 -16.94 14.94 -10.13
CA SER A 15 -16.41 16.17 -10.76
C SER A 15 -14.99 16.56 -10.30
N ASN A 16 -14.59 16.13 -9.10
CA ASN A 16 -13.25 16.34 -8.55
C ASN A 16 -12.30 15.15 -8.77
N GLY A 17 -12.67 14.17 -9.59
CA GLY A 17 -11.88 12.97 -9.86
C GLY A 17 -12.01 11.89 -8.79
N ASN A 18 -12.69 12.13 -7.66
CA ASN A 18 -12.84 11.10 -6.64
C ASN A 18 -13.76 9.98 -7.11
N THR A 19 -13.35 8.73 -6.89
CA THR A 19 -14.20 7.55 -7.01
C THR A 19 -14.98 7.28 -5.73
N CYS A 20 -15.94 6.36 -5.79
CA CYS A 20 -16.57 5.84 -4.56
C CYS A 20 -15.53 5.24 -3.59
N LEU A 21 -14.44 4.68 -4.12
CA LEU A 21 -13.37 4.10 -3.29
C LEU A 21 -12.59 5.19 -2.54
N HIS A 22 -12.29 6.34 -3.17
CA HIS A 22 -11.69 7.48 -2.46
C HIS A 22 -12.53 7.91 -1.25
N LEU A 23 -13.82 8.12 -1.47
CA LEU A 23 -14.72 8.57 -0.40
C LEU A 23 -14.88 7.50 0.69
N SER A 24 -14.93 6.23 0.31
CA SER A 24 -15.04 5.13 1.28
C SER A 24 -13.77 5.00 2.12
N THR A 25 -12.59 5.18 1.50
CA THR A 25 -11.31 5.19 2.22
C THR A 25 -11.19 6.38 3.15
N ILE A 26 -11.46 7.61 2.70
CA ILE A 26 -11.37 8.82 3.57
C ILE A 26 -12.24 8.68 4.82
N ASN A 27 -13.41 8.05 4.70
CA ASN A 27 -14.34 7.87 5.81
C ASN A 27 -14.12 6.56 6.60
N GLY A 28 -13.14 5.73 6.24
CA GLY A 28 -12.89 4.45 6.91
C GLY A 28 -14.03 3.44 6.78
N HIS A 29 -14.83 3.51 5.72
CA HIS A 29 -15.99 2.64 5.51
C HIS A 29 -15.57 1.28 4.94
N ILE A 30 -15.00 0.42 5.79
CA ILE A 30 -14.46 -0.92 5.46
C ILE A 30 -15.41 -1.74 4.57
N GLU A 31 -16.68 -1.83 4.92
CA GLU A 31 -17.61 -2.66 4.14
C GLU A 31 -17.88 -2.10 2.74
N CYS A 32 -17.85 -0.77 2.58
CA CYS A 32 -17.93 -0.16 1.25
C CYS A 32 -16.67 -0.45 0.44
N ILE A 33 -15.50 -0.31 1.06
CA ILE A 33 -14.19 -0.62 0.47
C ILE A 33 -14.18 -2.07 -0.04
N ARG A 34 -14.54 -3.03 0.84
CA ARG A 34 -14.61 -4.46 0.53
C ARG A 34 -15.51 -4.74 -0.68
N HIS A 35 -16.70 -4.14 -0.72
CA HIS A 35 -17.61 -4.32 -1.86
C HIS A 35 -17.05 -3.71 -3.13
N LEU A 36 -16.52 -2.48 -3.08
CA LEU A 36 -15.98 -1.80 -4.25
C LEU A 36 -14.81 -2.56 -4.86
N LEU A 37 -13.87 -3.04 -4.04
CA LEU A 37 -12.74 -3.85 -4.49
C LEU A 37 -13.20 -5.16 -5.14
N LYS A 38 -14.18 -5.86 -4.53
CA LYS A 38 -14.77 -7.10 -5.11
C LYS A 38 -15.38 -6.90 -6.50
N PHE A 39 -15.86 -5.69 -6.80
CA PHE A 39 -16.42 -5.37 -8.11
C PHE A 39 -15.41 -4.75 -9.10
N GLY A 40 -14.12 -4.71 -8.75
CA GLY A 40 -13.04 -4.18 -9.62
C GLY A 40 -12.76 -2.69 -9.42
N GLY A 41 -13.08 -2.14 -8.24
CA GLY A 41 -12.65 -0.81 -7.83
C GLY A 41 -11.13 -0.72 -7.78
N ASN A 42 -10.56 0.30 -8.45
CA ASN A 42 -9.14 0.54 -8.56
C ASN A 42 -8.68 1.49 -7.43
N PRO A 43 -7.90 0.99 -6.44
CA PRO A 43 -7.37 1.81 -5.35
C PRO A 43 -6.20 2.72 -5.75
N PHE A 44 -5.77 2.68 -7.01
CA PHE A 44 -4.68 3.49 -7.56
C PHE A 44 -5.15 4.47 -8.62
N LEU A 45 -6.47 4.60 -8.83
CA LEU A 45 -6.97 5.63 -9.73
C LEU A 45 -6.83 6.99 -9.06
N GLU A 46 -6.13 7.91 -9.70
CA GLU A 46 -5.93 9.27 -9.19
C GLU A 46 -7.17 10.15 -9.36
N ASN A 47 -7.46 10.98 -8.37
CA ASN A 47 -8.39 12.10 -8.50
C ASN A 47 -7.71 13.34 -9.13
N ASN A 48 -8.42 14.46 -9.23
CA ASN A 48 -7.89 15.69 -9.84
C ASN A 48 -6.75 16.34 -9.03
N LEU A 49 -6.44 15.85 -7.84
CA LEU A 49 -5.33 16.28 -7.00
C LEU A 49 -4.12 15.33 -7.09
N GLY A 50 -4.19 14.28 -7.92
CA GLY A 50 -3.15 13.24 -7.99
C GLY A 50 -3.15 12.30 -6.78
N LEU A 51 -4.19 12.32 -5.94
CA LEU A 51 -4.33 11.40 -4.82
C LEU A 51 -5.07 10.15 -5.26
N THR A 52 -4.62 8.99 -4.78
CA THR A 52 -5.32 7.71 -4.96
C THR A 52 -6.06 7.31 -3.68
N PRO A 53 -7.04 6.38 -3.75
CA PRO A 53 -7.60 5.78 -2.54
C PRO A 53 -6.54 5.16 -1.63
N TRP A 54 -5.45 4.61 -2.19
CA TRP A 54 -4.32 4.10 -1.43
C TRP A 54 -3.62 5.18 -0.60
N ASN A 55 -3.32 6.35 -1.19
CA ASN A 55 -2.68 7.44 -0.44
C ASN A 55 -3.56 7.94 0.72
N ASN A 56 -4.88 7.84 0.59
CA ASN A 56 -5.82 8.26 1.64
C ASN A 56 -5.82 7.33 2.86
N LEU A 57 -5.20 6.15 2.80
CA LEU A 57 -5.03 5.26 3.96
C LEU A 57 -4.30 5.98 5.12
N SER A 58 -3.33 6.84 4.78
CA SER A 58 -2.57 7.69 5.72
C SER A 58 -3.45 8.54 6.65
N GLN A 59 -4.69 8.83 6.24
CA GLN A 59 -5.61 9.68 6.98
C GLN A 59 -6.49 8.89 7.96
N LEU A 60 -6.37 7.57 7.97
CA LEU A 60 -7.13 6.68 8.84
C LEU A 60 -6.41 6.49 10.17
N ASN A 61 -7.17 6.04 11.18
CA ASN A 61 -6.53 5.51 12.38
C ASN A 61 -5.90 4.14 12.09
N GLU A 62 -4.91 3.78 12.90
CA GLU A 62 -4.06 2.60 12.72
C GLU A 62 -4.85 1.30 12.49
N THR A 63 -5.94 1.08 13.25
CA THR A 63 -6.76 -0.13 13.14
C THR A 63 -7.47 -0.21 11.79
N ILE A 64 -8.09 0.89 11.35
CA ILE A 64 -8.82 0.95 10.08
C ILE A 64 -7.84 0.94 8.91
N GLU A 65 -6.71 1.64 9.05
CA GLU A 65 -5.63 1.67 8.05
C GLU A 65 -5.16 0.25 7.72
N LEU A 66 -4.81 -0.54 8.74
CA LEU A 66 -4.33 -1.90 8.56
C LEU A 66 -5.39 -2.82 7.93
N GLU A 67 -6.65 -2.70 8.36
CA GLU A 67 -7.74 -3.49 7.78
C GLU A 67 -7.97 -3.12 6.30
N CYS A 68 -7.94 -1.82 5.95
CA CYS A 68 -8.06 -1.39 4.57
C CYS A 68 -6.90 -1.86 3.70
N LEU A 69 -5.67 -1.76 4.22
CA LEU A 69 -4.46 -2.23 3.55
C LEU A 69 -4.56 -3.72 3.19
N GLN A 70 -4.98 -4.55 4.15
CA GLN A 70 -5.19 -5.98 3.94
C GLN A 70 -6.22 -6.22 2.83
N LEU A 71 -7.33 -5.48 2.82
CA LEU A 71 -8.33 -5.59 1.74
C LEU A 71 -7.76 -5.21 0.39
N PHE A 72 -6.96 -4.16 0.32
CA PHE A 72 -6.37 -3.69 -0.94
C PHE A 72 -5.39 -4.74 -1.48
N VAL A 73 -4.55 -5.32 -0.62
CA VAL A 73 -3.61 -6.38 -1.00
C VAL A 73 -4.36 -7.65 -1.42
N ASP A 74 -5.35 -8.09 -0.64
CA ASP A 74 -6.04 -9.36 -0.87
C ASP A 74 -6.96 -9.34 -2.10
N LEU A 75 -7.60 -8.19 -2.36
CA LEU A 75 -8.66 -8.09 -3.36
C LEU A 75 -8.26 -7.31 -4.61
N ASN A 76 -7.13 -6.61 -4.61
CA ASN A 76 -6.65 -5.89 -5.78
C ASN A 76 -5.34 -6.47 -6.34
N GLN A 77 -5.45 -7.14 -7.49
CA GLN A 77 -4.35 -7.83 -8.17
C GLN A 77 -3.48 -6.89 -9.04
N SER A 78 -3.73 -5.58 -9.04
CA SER A 78 -3.15 -4.68 -10.05
C SER A 78 -1.74 -4.17 -9.76
N LEU A 79 -1.26 -4.23 -8.51
CA LEU A 79 0.08 -3.76 -8.12
C LEU A 79 0.70 -4.74 -7.12
N PRO A 80 1.97 -5.13 -7.30
CA PRO A 80 2.62 -6.07 -6.41
C PRO A 80 2.87 -5.42 -5.04
N PRO A 81 2.72 -6.16 -3.93
CA PRO A 81 2.93 -5.62 -2.58
C PRO A 81 4.32 -5.00 -2.34
N VAL A 82 5.34 -5.39 -3.14
CA VAL A 82 6.69 -4.81 -3.06
C VAL A 82 6.74 -3.34 -3.49
N ASP A 83 5.87 -2.90 -4.39
CA ASP A 83 5.83 -1.49 -4.79
C ASP A 83 5.18 -0.63 -3.68
N LEU A 84 4.22 -1.22 -2.96
CA LEU A 84 3.49 -0.57 -1.87
C LEU A 84 4.36 -0.29 -0.65
N ILE A 85 5.40 -1.10 -0.42
CA ILE A 85 6.29 -0.91 0.73
C ILE A 85 7.13 0.36 0.61
N PHE A 86 7.36 0.88 -0.60
CA PHE A 86 8.06 2.15 -0.80
C PHE A 86 7.22 3.33 -0.34
N ASP A 87 5.94 3.38 -0.76
CA ASP A 87 5.01 4.43 -0.35
C ASP A 87 4.87 4.49 1.16
N VAL A 88 4.79 3.33 1.81
CA VAL A 88 4.69 3.21 3.26
C VAL A 88 5.90 3.81 3.99
N ILE A 89 7.11 3.63 3.46
CA ILE A 89 8.31 4.27 4.03
C ILE A 89 8.29 5.78 3.80
N GLU A 90 7.93 6.22 2.60
CA GLU A 90 7.92 7.65 2.23
C GLU A 90 6.93 8.47 3.05
N HIS A 91 5.85 7.84 3.51
CA HIS A 91 4.79 8.48 4.31
C HIS A 91 4.83 8.09 5.80
N ASP A 92 5.84 7.34 6.24
CA ASP A 92 6.07 6.93 7.63
C ASP A 92 4.96 6.04 8.25
N HIS A 93 4.35 5.16 7.46
CA HIS A 93 3.27 4.27 7.94
C HIS A 93 3.81 3.00 8.62
N ILE A 94 4.30 3.15 9.84
CA ILE A 94 4.95 2.07 10.61
C ILE A 94 4.10 0.78 10.70
N ASN A 95 2.80 0.92 10.96
CA ASN A 95 1.91 -0.21 11.21
C ASN A 95 1.63 -1.06 9.95
N THR A 96 1.60 -0.43 8.78
CA THR A 96 1.37 -1.12 7.51
C THR A 96 2.68 -1.70 6.94
N TYR A 97 3.82 -1.12 7.32
CA TYR A 97 5.14 -1.58 6.91
C TYR A 97 5.42 -3.02 7.35
N ASP A 98 5.15 -3.35 8.62
CA ASP A 98 5.39 -4.70 9.13
C ASP A 98 4.58 -5.75 8.39
N TYR A 99 3.32 -5.45 8.07
CA TYR A 99 2.48 -6.34 7.28
C TYR A 99 3.03 -6.51 5.86
N LEU A 100 3.31 -5.42 5.14
CA LEU A 100 3.86 -5.48 3.79
C LEU A 100 5.21 -6.21 3.75
N LEU A 101 6.09 -5.96 4.72
CA LEU A 101 7.37 -6.64 4.84
C LEU A 101 7.18 -8.16 5.03
N SER A 102 6.18 -8.56 5.81
CA SER A 102 5.90 -9.98 6.05
C SER A 102 5.43 -10.72 4.79
N ILE A 103 4.61 -10.08 3.94
CA ILE A 103 4.07 -10.72 2.73
C ILE A 103 5.02 -10.59 1.52
N THR A 104 5.91 -9.60 1.50
CA THR A 104 6.92 -9.38 0.44
C THR A 104 8.25 -10.06 0.71
N HIS A 105 8.42 -10.64 1.90
CA HIS A 105 9.66 -11.24 2.39
C HIS A 105 10.38 -12.14 1.37
N GLU A 106 9.66 -13.09 0.76
CA GLU A 106 10.25 -14.04 -0.21
C GLU A 106 10.66 -13.35 -1.53
N GLU A 107 9.88 -12.37 -1.98
CA GLU A 107 10.20 -11.58 -3.18
C GLU A 107 11.44 -10.71 -2.94
N LEU A 108 11.54 -10.07 -1.77
CA LEU A 108 12.71 -9.27 -1.39
C LEU A 108 13.98 -10.11 -1.26
N LYS A 109 13.88 -11.33 -0.73
CA LYS A 109 15.01 -12.27 -0.64
C LYS A 109 15.47 -12.80 -1.99
N SER A 110 14.53 -13.06 -2.90
CA SER A 110 14.83 -13.60 -4.23
C SER A 110 15.24 -12.52 -5.25
N ASN A 111 14.97 -11.25 -4.97
CA ASN A 111 15.30 -10.13 -5.86
C ASN A 111 16.23 -9.09 -5.20
N PRO A 112 17.56 -9.24 -5.39
CA PRO A 112 18.56 -8.29 -4.89
C PRO A 112 18.29 -6.82 -5.21
N SER A 113 17.81 -6.53 -6.42
CA SER A 113 17.56 -5.16 -6.86
C SER A 113 16.46 -4.48 -6.05
N TYR A 114 15.40 -5.21 -5.69
CA TYR A 114 14.33 -4.66 -4.85
C TYR A 114 14.83 -4.40 -3.44
N CYS A 115 15.56 -5.35 -2.85
CA CYS A 115 16.17 -5.16 -1.55
C CYS A 115 17.10 -3.94 -1.51
N SER A 116 18.00 -3.79 -2.49
CA SER A 116 18.89 -2.63 -2.60
C SER A 116 18.12 -1.32 -2.70
N ARG A 117 17.07 -1.27 -3.54
CA ARG A 117 16.22 -0.08 -3.68
C ARG A 117 15.51 0.24 -2.36
N LEU A 118 14.93 -0.76 -1.70
CA LEU A 118 14.21 -0.61 -0.44
C LEU A 118 15.13 -0.11 0.69
N LEU A 119 16.33 -0.67 0.79
CA LEU A 119 17.36 -0.21 1.73
C LEU A 119 17.72 1.25 1.48
N ARG A 120 17.92 1.66 0.21
CA ARG A 120 18.20 3.07 -0.13
C ARG A 120 17.03 3.99 0.19
N THR A 121 15.78 3.55 0.06
CA THR A 121 14.61 4.35 0.45
C THR A 121 14.52 4.47 1.97
N ALA A 122 14.65 3.38 2.72
CA ALA A 122 14.66 3.38 4.18
C ALA A 122 15.81 4.23 4.76
N LEU A 123 16.99 4.24 4.13
CA LEU A 123 18.12 5.10 4.53
C LEU A 123 17.86 6.59 4.36
N ARG A 124 16.96 6.98 3.45
CA ARG A 124 16.54 8.37 3.27
C ARG A 124 15.44 8.78 4.25
N SER A 125 14.73 7.81 4.82
CA SER A 125 13.74 8.08 5.87
C SER A 125 14.46 8.51 7.16
N SER A 126 13.89 9.49 7.85
CA SER A 126 14.35 9.87 9.19
C SER A 126 14.02 8.84 10.26
N ASN A 127 13.12 7.90 9.95
CA ASN A 127 12.69 6.87 10.89
C ASN A 127 13.55 5.60 10.74
N THR A 128 14.41 5.34 11.74
CA THR A 128 15.31 4.19 11.74
C THR A 128 14.57 2.85 11.89
N TYR A 129 13.31 2.87 12.32
CA TYR A 129 12.48 1.68 12.47
C TYR A 129 12.45 0.83 11.20
N PHE A 130 12.25 1.46 10.03
CA PHE A 130 12.21 0.75 8.75
C PHE A 130 13.49 -0.04 8.46
N LEU A 131 14.64 0.56 8.76
CA LEU A 131 15.95 -0.06 8.61
C LEU A 131 16.15 -1.22 9.59
N GLU A 132 15.81 -1.01 10.86
CA GLU A 132 15.94 -2.03 11.90
C GLU A 132 15.15 -3.29 11.56
N ARG A 133 13.92 -3.12 11.07
CA ARG A 133 13.06 -4.21 10.63
C ARG A 133 13.57 -4.90 9.36
N LEU A 134 14.08 -4.14 8.39
CA LEU A 134 14.69 -4.69 7.17
C LEU A 134 15.96 -5.52 7.49
N PHE A 135 16.81 -5.02 8.40
CA PHE A 135 18.00 -5.73 8.88
C PHE A 135 17.67 -6.98 9.70
N ALA A 136 16.55 -6.98 10.44
CA ALA A 136 16.08 -8.18 11.13
C ALA A 136 15.59 -9.26 10.15
N MET A 137 15.10 -8.86 8.98
CA MET A 137 14.56 -9.74 7.96
C MET A 137 15.65 -10.44 7.12
N ILE A 138 16.71 -9.71 6.74
CA ILE A 138 17.75 -10.18 5.83
C ILE A 138 19.00 -10.54 6.64
N PRO A 139 19.56 -11.76 6.50
CA PRO A 139 20.80 -12.12 7.18
C PRO A 139 21.94 -11.18 6.77
N ARG A 140 22.77 -10.74 7.73
CA ARG A 140 23.94 -9.86 7.48
C ARG A 140 24.87 -10.33 6.36
N GLN A 141 24.90 -11.63 6.08
CA GLN A 141 25.78 -12.25 5.09
C GLN A 141 25.33 -11.94 3.64
N ASP A 142 24.04 -11.70 3.42
CA ASP A 142 23.49 -11.44 2.09
C ASP A 142 23.58 -9.94 1.71
N PHE A 143 23.75 -9.05 2.70
CA PHE A 143 23.86 -7.61 2.48
C PHE A 143 25.02 -7.18 1.59
N ALA A 144 26.13 -7.92 1.59
CA ALA A 144 27.27 -7.62 0.72
C ALA A 144 26.91 -7.72 -0.77
N GLN A 145 25.90 -8.52 -1.13
CA GLN A 145 25.41 -8.67 -2.50
C GLN A 145 24.50 -7.50 -2.92
N PHE A 146 23.90 -6.79 -1.94
CA PHE A 146 22.94 -5.71 -2.18
C PHE A 146 23.56 -4.30 -2.19
N ILE A 147 24.80 -4.14 -1.71
CA ILE A 147 25.50 -2.84 -1.66
C ILE A 147 26.22 -2.51 -2.98
N ASN A 148 26.49 -3.51 -3.83
CA ASN A 148 27.34 -3.37 -5.02
C ASN A 148 26.58 -3.22 -6.36
N HIS A 149 25.25 -3.12 -6.33
CA HIS A 149 24.39 -2.83 -7.48
C HIS A 149 23.58 -1.56 -7.22
#